data_AF-A0A1L9PDI2-F1
#
_entry.id   AF-A0A1L9PDI2-F1
#
_cell.length_a   1.000
_cell.length_b   1.000
_cell.length_c   1.000
_cell.angle_alpha   90.00
_cell.angle_beta   90.00
_cell.angle_gamma   90.00
#
_symmetry.space_group_name_H-M   'P 1'
#
loop_
_entity.id
_entity.type
_entity.pdbx_description
1 polymer ?
#
loop_
_entity_poly.entity_id
_entity_poly.type
_entity_poly.pdbx_seq_one_letter_code
_entity_poly.pdbx_strand_id
1 'polypeptide(L)'
;MAQNEQLISTLLKPVACFYIKFPGNDFHHAIYIADRTVCELRDQISRKAQIKIHRIIHEIPGGRKISVDEDFVRQLPDRQVLTAEFLNGVDIVLQ
;
A
#
# COMPACT_ATOMS: atom_id res chain seq x y z
N MET A 1 5.08 12.13 20.32
CA MET A 1 3.82 12.56 19.68
C MET A 1 3.20 11.45 18.79
N ALA A 2 3.48 10.16 19.03
CA ALA A 2 3.13 9.07 18.10
C ALA A 2 1.84 8.29 18.45
N GLN A 3 1.08 8.72 19.46
CA GLN A 3 -0.05 7.94 20.00
C GLN A 3 -1.44 8.38 19.49
N ASN A 4 -1.52 9.42 18.66
CA ASN A 4 -2.82 9.99 18.24
C ASN A 4 -3.26 9.55 16.83
N GLU A 5 -2.34 9.07 15.98
CA GLU A 5 -2.65 8.65 14.61
C GLU A 5 -3.26 7.25 14.52
N GLN A 6 -2.89 6.34 15.44
CA GLN A 6 -3.49 5.00 15.50
C GLN A 6 -4.98 5.02 15.86
N LEU A 7 -5.41 6.01 16.67
CA LEU A 7 -6.81 6.15 17.10
C LEU A 7 -7.75 6.60 15.96
N ILE A 8 -7.22 7.32 14.96
CA ILE A 8 -8.00 7.77 13.80
C ILE A 8 -8.37 6.57 12.90
N SER A 9 -7.51 5.57 12.78
CA SER A 9 -7.81 4.37 11.97
C SER A 9 -8.92 3.49 12.56
N THR A 10 -9.15 3.56 13.88
CA THR A 10 -10.26 2.85 14.55
C THR A 10 -11.61 3.57 14.43
N LEU A 11 -11.61 4.88 14.16
CA LEU A 11 -12.83 5.69 14.02
C LEU A 11 -13.32 5.77 12.57
N LEU A 12 -12.42 5.65 11.60
CA LEU A 12 -12.76 5.63 10.18
C LEU A 12 -12.99 4.19 9.72
N LYS A 13 -14.20 3.90 9.25
CA LYS A 13 -14.49 2.60 8.64
C LYS A 13 -13.64 2.45 7.37
N PRO A 14 -12.86 1.37 7.22
CA PRO A 14 -12.10 1.14 6.01
C PRO A 14 -13.04 0.94 4.83
N VAL A 15 -12.72 1.58 3.70
CA VAL A 15 -13.52 1.55 2.47
C VAL A 15 -12.94 0.58 1.44
N ALA A 16 -11.68 0.20 1.58
CA ALA A 16 -11.04 -0.83 0.76
C ALA A 16 -9.97 -1.61 1.56
N CYS A 17 -9.67 -2.80 1.07
CA CYS A 17 -8.64 -3.67 1.62
C CYS A 17 -7.81 -4.28 0.49
N PHE A 18 -6.49 -4.20 0.64
CA PHE A 18 -5.52 -4.73 -0.30
C PHE A 18 -4.61 -5.74 0.40
N TYR A 19 -4.27 -6.83 -0.27
CA TYR A 19 -3.32 -7.80 0.25
C TYR A 19 -1.94 -7.48 -0.31
N ILE A 20 -0.97 -7.23 0.56
CA ILE A 20 0.40 -6.91 0.15
C ILE A 20 1.36 -7.98 0.65
N LYS A 21 2.12 -8.59 -0.24
CA LYS A 21 3.23 -9.48 0.13
C LYS A 21 4.53 -8.70 0.13
N PHE A 22 5.21 -8.62 1.27
CA PHE A 22 6.52 -7.96 1.36
C PHE A 22 7.67 -8.92 1.00
N PRO A 23 8.80 -8.44 0.46
CA PRO A 23 9.96 -9.29 0.17
C PRO A 23 10.50 -9.90 1.45
N GLY A 24 10.85 -11.18 1.40
CA GLY A 24 11.30 -11.93 2.58
C GLY A 24 10.20 -12.25 3.58
N ASN A 25 8.94 -11.97 3.25
CA ASN A 25 7.78 -12.39 4.02
C ASN A 25 6.87 -13.28 3.15
N ASP A 26 6.66 -14.53 3.59
CA ASP A 26 5.80 -15.47 2.87
C ASP A 26 4.30 -15.22 3.09
N PHE A 27 3.95 -14.31 4.00
CA PHE A 27 2.58 -13.99 4.34
C PHE A 27 2.10 -12.71 3.65
N HIS A 28 0.84 -12.75 3.20
CA HIS A 28 0.14 -11.56 2.73
C HIS A 28 -0.34 -10.73 3.91
N HIS A 29 -0.15 -9.42 3.82
CA HIS A 29 -0.61 -8.45 4.81
C HIS A 29 -1.83 -7.72 4.27
N ALA A 30 -2.93 -7.79 5.00
CA ALA A 30 -4.07 -6.95 4.71
C ALA A 30 -3.76 -5.49 5.10
N ILE A 31 -3.89 -4.59 4.12
CA ILE A 31 -3.76 -3.14 4.25
C ILE A 31 -5.16 -2.56 4.07
N TYR A 32 -5.65 -1.95 5.14
CA TYR A 32 -6.95 -1.29 5.16
C TYR A 32 -6.75 0.19 4.97
N ILE A 33 -7.52 0.79 4.05
CA ILE A 33 -7.50 2.22 3.80
C ILE A 33 -8.86 2.82 4.11
N ALA A 34 -8.88 3.98 4.78
CA ALA A 34 -10.09 4.75 5.05
C ALA A 34 -10.52 5.62 3.86
N ASP A 35 -9.58 5.93 2.96
CA ASP A 35 -9.82 6.70 1.74
C ASP A 35 -8.99 6.13 0.59
N ARG A 36 -9.55 6.12 -0.62
CA ARG A 36 -8.89 5.62 -1.84
C ARG A 36 -7.94 6.67 -2.39
N THR A 37 -6.90 6.98 -1.61
CA THR A 37 -5.82 7.88 -2.01
C THR A 37 -4.46 7.20 -1.97
N VAL A 38 -3.55 7.67 -2.81
CA VAL A 38 -2.17 7.17 -2.82
C VAL A 38 -1.43 7.48 -1.52
N CYS A 39 -1.75 8.62 -0.90
CA CYS A 39 -1.18 8.99 0.39
C CYS A 39 -1.61 8.01 1.49
N GLU A 40 -2.91 7.72 1.62
CA GLU A 40 -3.40 6.78 2.64
C GLU A 40 -2.84 5.37 2.43
N LEU A 41 -2.81 4.89 1.17
CA LEU A 41 -2.20 3.60 0.85
C LEU A 41 -0.72 3.56 1.25
N ARG A 42 0.07 4.55 0.82
CA ARG A 42 1.50 4.64 1.16
C ARG A 42 1.73 4.72 2.67
N ASP A 43 0.93 5.47 3.39
CA ASP A 43 1.09 5.69 4.82
C ASP A 43 0.75 4.42 5.60
N GLN A 44 -0.30 3.68 5.21
CA GLN A 44 -0.63 2.39 5.82
C GLN A 44 0.44 1.33 5.55
N ILE A 45 0.98 1.28 4.32
CA ILE A 45 2.07 0.36 4.00
C ILE A 45 3.34 0.73 4.79
N SER A 46 3.67 2.02 4.87
CA SER A 46 4.82 2.53 5.65
C SER A 46 4.70 2.12 7.12
N ARG A 47 3.49 2.31 7.70
CA ARG A 47 3.18 1.90 9.07
C ARG A 47 3.31 0.39 9.26
N LYS A 48 2.81 -0.42 8.32
CA LYS A 48 2.86 -1.89 8.43
C LYS A 48 4.28 -2.44 8.28
N ALA A 49 5.05 -1.91 7.34
CA ALA A 49 6.41 -2.34 7.04
C ALA A 49 7.48 -1.65 7.90
N GLN A 50 7.13 -0.63 8.69
CA GLN A 50 8.05 0.16 9.52
C GLN A 50 9.18 0.81 8.71
N ILE A 51 8.86 1.25 7.48
CA ILE A 51 9.80 1.89 6.55
C ILE A 51 9.12 3.11 5.91
N LYS A 52 9.91 4.10 5.50
CA LYS A 52 9.40 5.26 4.77
C LYS A 52 9.41 4.99 3.27
N ILE A 53 8.25 5.06 2.64
CA ILE A 53 8.06 4.82 1.20
C ILE A 53 7.99 6.16 0.46
N HIS A 54 8.63 6.25 -0.70
CA HIS A 54 8.58 7.42 -1.57
C HIS A 54 7.51 7.28 -2.65
N ARG A 55 7.47 6.13 -3.32
CA ARG A 55 6.56 5.86 -4.42
C ARG A 55 6.02 4.45 -4.37
N ILE A 56 4.84 4.25 -4.95
CA ILE A 56 4.27 2.94 -5.23
C ILE A 56 4.24 2.79 -6.76
N ILE A 57 4.64 1.63 -7.24
CA ILE A 57 4.74 1.22 -8.63
C ILE A 57 3.89 -0.04 -8.76
N HIS A 58 3.05 -0.15 -9.78
CA HIS A 58 2.37 -1.39 -10.12
C HIS A 58 3.02 -1.99 -11.37
N GLU A 59 3.42 -3.25 -11.29
CA GLU A 59 3.88 -4.05 -12.41
C GLU A 59 2.69 -4.78 -13.01
N ILE A 60 2.41 -4.51 -14.29
CA ILE A 60 1.35 -5.19 -15.04
C ILE A 60 1.92 -6.44 -15.73
N PRO A 61 1.05 -7.41 -16.11
CA PRO A 61 1.47 -8.58 -16.87
C PRO A 61 2.36 -8.21 -18.07
N GLY A 62 3.50 -8.88 -18.18
CA GLY A 62 4.54 -8.56 -19.17
C GLY A 62 5.65 -7.63 -18.66
N GLY A 63 5.73 -7.36 -17.35
CA GLY A 63 6.89 -6.71 -16.71
C GLY A 63 6.95 -5.20 -16.88
N ARG A 64 5.87 -4.58 -17.37
CA ARG A 64 5.80 -3.11 -17.47
C ARG A 64 5.47 -2.53 -16.10
N LYS A 65 6.21 -1.51 -15.70
CA LYS A 65 6.05 -0.82 -14.41
C LYS A 65 5.36 0.51 -14.63
N ILE A 66 4.24 0.74 -13.95
CA ILE A 66 3.49 2.00 -13.94
C ILE A 66 3.52 2.62 -12.56
N SER A 67 3.51 3.95 -12.49
CA SER A 67 3.33 4.63 -11.21
C SER A 67 1.93 4.38 -10.68
N VAL A 68 1.81 4.13 -9.38
CA VAL A 68 0.54 4.28 -8.70
C VAL A 68 0.36 5.75 -8.34
N ASP A 69 -0.75 6.33 -8.79
CA ASP A 69 -1.21 7.68 -8.47
C ASP A 69 -2.64 7.63 -7.90
N GLU A 70 -3.26 8.79 -7.69
CA GLU A 70 -4.61 8.89 -7.12
C GLU A 70 -5.66 8.17 -7.97
N ASP A 71 -5.57 8.27 -9.29
CA ASP A 71 -6.54 7.65 -10.20
C ASP A 71 -6.36 6.14 -10.23
N PHE A 72 -5.12 5.65 -10.12
CA PHE A 72 -4.83 4.23 -10.00
C PHE A 72 -5.44 3.63 -8.72
N VAL A 73 -5.25 4.28 -7.56
CA VAL A 73 -5.81 3.80 -6.28
C VAL A 73 -7.34 3.81 -6.28
N ARG A 74 -7.97 4.77 -6.95
CA ARG A 74 -9.43 4.81 -7.09
C ARG A 74 -9.96 3.67 -7.95
N GLN A 75 -9.25 3.31 -9.01
CA GLN A 75 -9.65 2.27 -9.96
C GLN A 75 -9.29 0.85 -9.51
N LEU A 76 -8.37 0.71 -8.56
CA LEU A 76 -7.98 -0.58 -8.00
C LEU A 76 -9.21 -1.34 -7.46
N PRO A 77 -9.48 -2.56 -7.97
CA PRO A 77 -10.50 -3.46 -7.43
C PRO A 77 -10.27 -3.77 -5.95
N ASP A 78 -11.36 -3.93 -5.19
CA ASP A 78 -11.26 -4.45 -3.83
C ASP A 78 -10.71 -5.88 -3.84
N ARG A 79 -9.93 -6.21 -2.79
CA ARG A 79 -9.39 -7.57 -2.55
C ARG A 79 -8.39 -8.06 -3.58
N GLN A 80 -7.71 -7.14 -4.27
CA GLN A 80 -6.60 -7.52 -5.13
C GLN A 80 -5.37 -7.92 -4.29
N VAL A 81 -4.65 -8.93 -4.78
CA VAL A 81 -3.35 -9.33 -4.26
C VAL A 81 -2.29 -8.47 -4.95
N LEU A 82 -1.39 -7.91 -4.17
CA LEU A 82 -0.30 -7.05 -4.58
C LEU A 82 0.97 -7.61 -3.93
N THR A 83 2.09 -7.61 -4.65
CA THR A 83 3.38 -8.04 -4.09
C THR A 83 4.34 -6.86 -4.07
N ALA A 84 4.68 -6.35 -2.89
CA ALA A 84 5.62 -5.25 -2.67
C ALA A 84 7.09 -5.69 -2.87
N GLU A 85 7.87 -4.91 -3.63
CA GLU A 85 9.34 -4.98 -3.67
C GLU A 85 9.98 -3.67 -3.25
N PHE A 86 11.10 -3.70 -2.51
CA PHE A 86 11.76 -2.50 -1.96
C PHE A 86 13.11 -2.21 -2.64
N LEU A 87 13.32 -0.98 -3.09
CA LEU A 87 14.62 -0.47 -3.60
C LEU A 87 15.17 0.63 -2.68
N ASN A 88 16.49 0.76 -2.52
CA ASN A 88 17.08 1.72 -1.56
C ASN A 88 16.64 3.17 -1.82
N GLY A 89 15.99 3.79 -0.81
CA GLY A 89 15.16 4.99 -1.00
C GLY A 89 13.72 4.61 -1.34
N VAL A 90 13.10 3.80 -0.47
CA VAL A 90 12.04 2.81 -0.73
C VAL A 90 10.94 3.21 -1.71
N ASP A 91 11.04 2.67 -2.93
CA ASP A 91 9.92 2.49 -3.85
C ASP A 91 9.31 1.09 -3.65
N ILE A 92 7.98 0.98 -3.70
CA ILE A 92 7.25 -0.30 -3.63
C ILE A 92 6.78 -0.70 -5.02
N VAL A 93 7.27 -1.80 -5.57
CA VAL A 93 6.68 -2.41 -6.80
C VAL A 93 5.60 -3.40 -6.41
N LEU A 94 4.44 -3.42 -7.07
CA LEU A 94 3.26 -4.26 -6.82
C LEU A 94 2.97 -5.13 -8.05
N GLN A 95 3.15 -6.45 -8.01
CA GLN A 95 2.79 -7.35 -9.13
C GLN A 95 1.29 -7.62 -9.24
#